data_AF-A0A3P7MD63-F1
#
_entry.id   AF-A0A3P7MD63-F1
#
_cell.length_a   1.000
_cell.length_b   1.000
_cell.length_c   1.000
_cell.angle_alpha   90.00
_cell.angle_beta   90.00
_cell.angle_gamma   90.00
#
_symmetry.space_group_name_H-M   'P 1'
#
loop_
_entity.id
_entity.type
_entity.pdbx_description
1 polymer ?
#
loop_
_entity_poly.entity_id
_entity_poly.type
_entity_poly.pdbx_seq_one_letter_code
_entity_poly.pdbx_strand_id
1 'polypeptide(L)'
;MRGTSCRLIEGKPKCVSSLIRRSQEDSNPCATNSCPAGLECKVIEVPCIDAPCPPIGVCGPPSGNNKCGTNETFKECASQCEPTCANKSSICIQMCAPGKCQCKPGFYRNTTGQCVTGADCGKYNK
;
A
#
# COMPACT_ATOMS: atom_id res chain seq x y z
N MET A 1 -13.88 -19.28 8.88
CA MET A 1 -14.05 -20.45 9.76
C MET A 1 -15.27 -21.26 9.30
N ARG A 2 -15.20 -22.59 9.25
CA ARG A 2 -16.30 -23.45 8.79
C ARG A 2 -17.36 -23.59 9.89
N GLY A 3 -18.51 -22.93 9.75
CA GLY A 3 -19.64 -23.09 10.67
C GLY A 3 -20.34 -24.43 10.47
N THR A 4 -20.50 -25.18 11.56
CA THR A 4 -21.35 -26.38 11.63
C THR A 4 -22.74 -25.96 12.12
N SER A 5 -23.81 -26.49 11.52
CA SER A 5 -25.19 -26.20 11.92
C SER A 5 -25.90 -27.46 12.42
N CYS A 6 -26.72 -27.24 13.45
CA CYS A 6 -27.63 -28.18 14.10
C CYS A 6 -28.69 -28.74 13.14
N ARG A 7 -28.65 -30.00 12.67
CA ARG A 7 -29.80 -30.60 11.94
C ARG A 7 -30.22 -31.94 12.51
N LEU A 8 -31.52 -32.22 12.52
CA LEU A 8 -32.08 -33.51 12.90
C LEU A 8 -31.98 -34.47 11.71
N ILE A 9 -31.17 -35.52 11.85
CA ILE A 9 -31.05 -36.60 10.87
C ILE A 9 -31.44 -37.90 11.58
N GLU A 10 -32.46 -38.58 11.06
CA GLU A 10 -33.04 -39.79 11.67
C GLU A 10 -33.49 -39.58 13.13
N GLY A 11 -34.14 -38.44 13.40
CA GLY A 11 -34.66 -38.10 14.73
C GLY A 11 -33.60 -37.75 15.78
N LYS A 12 -32.32 -37.70 15.41
CA LYS A 12 -31.22 -37.32 16.31
C LYS A 12 -30.55 -36.03 15.84
N PRO A 13 -30.32 -35.05 16.74
CA PRO A 13 -29.60 -33.83 16.39
C PRO A 13 -28.14 -34.17 16.06
N LYS A 14 -27.71 -33.87 14.84
CA LYS A 14 -26.34 -34.03 14.36
C LYS A 14 -25.81 -32.69 13.87
N CYS A 15 -24.59 -32.35 14.29
CA CYS A 15 -23.84 -31.23 13.74
C CYS A 15 -23.39 -31.58 12.33
N VAL A 16 -24.00 -30.95 11.33
CA VAL A 16 -23.56 -31.08 9.95
C VAL A 16 -22.72 -29.88 9.61
N SER A 17 -21.60 -30.10 8.90
CA SER A 17 -20.88 -28.99 8.29
C SER A 17 -21.85 -28.27 7.39
N SER A 18 -22.15 -27.01 7.67
CA SER A 18 -22.90 -26.18 6.76
C SER A 18 -21.97 -25.95 5.58
N LEU A 19 -21.92 -26.90 4.64
CA LEU A 19 -21.52 -26.65 3.27
C LEU A 19 -22.63 -25.79 2.68
N ILE A 20 -22.75 -24.58 3.19
CA ILE A 20 -23.33 -23.50 2.45
C ILE A 20 -22.39 -23.35 1.26
N ARG A 21 -22.71 -24.03 0.15
CA ARG A 21 -22.34 -23.53 -1.17
C ARG A 21 -23.12 -22.23 -1.35
N ARG A 22 -22.68 -21.17 -0.67
CA ARG A 22 -23.07 -19.81 -1.01
C ARG A 22 -22.19 -19.54 -2.22
N SER A 23 -22.78 -19.73 -3.39
CA SER A 23 -22.41 -18.93 -4.55
C SER A 23 -22.19 -17.49 -4.08
N GLN A 24 -20.95 -17.02 -4.20
CA GLN A 24 -20.56 -15.61 -4.33
C GLN A 24 -21.24 -14.61 -3.39
N GLU A 25 -20.55 -14.26 -2.30
CA GLU A 25 -20.55 -12.88 -1.77
C GLU A 25 -19.33 -12.69 -0.87
N ASP A 26 -18.15 -12.93 -1.46
CA ASP A 26 -16.97 -12.15 -1.08
C ASP A 26 -17.16 -10.77 -1.71
N SER A 27 -18.09 -9.97 -1.17
CA SER A 27 -18.38 -8.64 -1.70
C SER A 27 -17.16 -7.79 -1.43
N ASN A 28 -16.20 -7.78 -2.36
CA ASN A 28 -15.07 -6.89 -2.30
C ASN A 28 -15.65 -5.46 -2.32
N PRO A 29 -15.56 -4.72 -1.20
CA PRO A 29 -16.18 -3.41 -1.07
C PRO A 29 -15.52 -2.34 -1.96
N CYS A 30 -14.41 -2.70 -2.62
CA CYS A 30 -13.70 -1.88 -3.60
C CYS A 30 -13.95 -2.32 -5.06
N ALA A 31 -14.79 -3.33 -5.31
CA ALA A 31 -15.08 -3.79 -6.68
C ALA A 31 -15.94 -2.79 -7.49
N THR A 32 -16.79 -2.03 -6.81
CA THR A 32 -17.74 -1.09 -7.44
C THR A 32 -17.56 0.35 -6.98
N ASN A 33 -16.75 0.59 -5.94
CA ASN A 33 -16.57 1.92 -5.36
C ASN A 33 -15.30 2.57 -5.89
N SER A 34 -15.48 3.63 -6.68
CA SER A 34 -14.41 4.51 -7.12
C SER A 34 -14.19 5.60 -6.09
N CYS A 35 -12.94 5.78 -5.66
CA CYS A 35 -12.57 6.90 -4.81
C CYS A 35 -12.40 8.20 -5.63
N PRO A 36 -12.50 9.39 -5.00
CA PRO A 36 -12.17 10.66 -5.63
C PRO A 36 -10.76 10.66 -6.25
N ALA A 37 -10.52 11.57 -7.20
CA ALA A 37 -9.23 11.68 -7.88
C ALA A 37 -8.06 11.77 -6.88
N GLY A 38 -7.09 10.87 -7.04
CA GLY A 38 -5.90 10.80 -6.18
C GLY A 38 -6.02 9.89 -4.95
N LEU A 39 -7.13 9.18 -4.77
CA LEU A 39 -7.33 8.18 -3.71
C LEU A 39 -7.57 6.78 -4.29
N GLU A 40 -7.21 5.76 -3.54
CA GLU A 40 -7.38 4.35 -3.88
C GLU A 40 -8.24 3.64 -2.82
N CYS A 41 -9.13 2.77 -3.26
CA CYS A 41 -9.94 1.97 -2.35
C CYS A 41 -9.15 0.77 -1.84
N LYS A 42 -8.99 0.67 -0.52
CA LYS A 42 -8.34 -0.43 0.16
C LYS A 42 -9.35 -1.25 0.97
N VAL A 43 -9.31 -2.56 0.78
CA VAL A 43 -10.09 -3.51 1.58
C VAL A 43 -9.42 -3.72 2.93
N ILE A 44 -10.16 -3.48 4.01
CA ILE A 44 -9.67 -3.63 5.39
C ILE A 44 -10.56 -4.64 6.13
N GLU A 45 -9.93 -5.63 6.76
CA GLU A 45 -10.59 -6.54 7.69
C GLU A 45 -10.74 -5.85 9.04
N VAL A 46 -11.99 -5.71 9.51
CA VAL A 46 -12.28 -5.05 10.78
C VAL A 46 -12.50 -6.06 11.90
N PRO A 47 -11.95 -5.84 13.09
CA PRO A 47 -12.36 -6.59 14.27
C PRO A 47 -13.77 -6.13 14.68
N CYS A 48 -14.66 -7.08 14.92
CA CYS A 48 -16.02 -6.82 15.40
C CYS A 48 -16.34 -7.71 16.60
N ILE A 49 -17.33 -7.30 17.40
CA ILE A 49 -17.71 -8.00 18.64
C ILE A 49 -18.41 -9.33 18.31
N ASP A 50 -19.31 -9.31 17.33
CA ASP A 50 -20.08 -10.49 16.88
C ASP A 50 -19.85 -10.76 15.39
N ALA A 51 -19.52 -12.01 15.05
CA ALA A 51 -19.25 -12.43 13.67
C ALA A 51 -20.54 -12.74 12.88
N PRO A 52 -20.54 -12.55 11.54
CA PRO A 52 -19.38 -12.29 10.67
C PRO A 52 -18.95 -10.82 10.61
N CYS A 53 -17.64 -10.57 10.57
CA CYS A 53 -17.06 -9.24 10.30
C CYS A 53 -16.79 -9.10 8.79
N PRO A 54 -17.72 -8.55 7.98
CA PRO A 54 -17.46 -8.33 6.57
C PRO A 54 -16.35 -7.28 6.39
N PRO A 55 -15.50 -7.42 5.35
CA PRO A 55 -14.47 -6.44 5.05
C PRO A 55 -15.10 -5.11 4.59
N ILE A 56 -14.43 -3.99 4.88
CA ILE A 56 -14.86 -2.64 4.46
C ILE A 56 -13.90 -2.06 3.43
N GLY A 57 -14.41 -1.19 2.56
CA GLY A 57 -13.62 -0.47 1.55
C GLY A 57 -13.38 0.95 2.02
N VAL A 58 -12.12 1.32 2.22
CA VAL A 58 -11.73 2.64 2.71
C VAL A 58 -10.91 3.35 1.65
N CYS A 59 -11.26 4.60 1.32
CA CYS A 59 -10.43 5.44 0.46
C CYS A 59 -9.20 5.92 1.23
N GLY A 60 -8.02 5.62 0.71
CA GLY A 60 -6.75 6.10 1.24
C GLY A 60 -5.87 6.64 0.12
N PRO A 61 -4.71 7.22 0.46
CA PRO A 61 -3.69 7.49 -0.54
C PRO A 61 -3.35 6.18 -1.28
N PRO A 62 -3.07 6.25 -2.60
CA PRO A 62 -2.77 5.07 -3.37
C PRO A 62 -1.61 4.32 -2.72
N SER A 63 -1.88 3.08 -2.34
CA SER A 63 -0.84 2.11 -1.98
C SER A 63 -0.25 1.55 -3.28
N GLY A 64 0.08 2.45 -4.21
CA GLY A 64 1.08 2.18 -5.22
C GLY A 64 2.31 1.78 -4.44
N ASN A 65 2.65 0.50 -4.52
CA ASN A 65 3.81 -0.11 -3.92
C ASN A 65 4.88 0.95 -3.59
N ASN A 66 5.29 1.04 -2.32
CA ASN A 66 6.53 1.70 -1.92
C ASN A 66 7.77 0.99 -2.54
N LYS A 67 7.65 0.45 -3.75
CA LYS A 67 8.74 0.12 -4.67
C LYS A 67 9.26 1.42 -5.25
N CYS A 68 9.65 2.34 -4.37
CA CYS A 68 10.69 3.26 -4.75
C CYS A 68 11.90 2.46 -5.23
N GLY A 69 12.68 3.03 -6.13
CA GLY A 69 13.86 2.38 -6.64
C GLY A 69 14.85 2.02 -5.53
N THR A 70 15.89 1.29 -5.89
CA THR A 70 16.99 1.01 -4.97
C THR A 70 17.51 2.32 -4.37
N ASN A 71 17.62 2.36 -3.04
CA ASN A 71 18.05 3.52 -2.24
C ASN A 71 17.12 4.75 -2.28
N GLU A 72 15.84 4.54 -2.59
CA GLU A 72 14.80 5.55 -2.48
C GLU A 72 13.82 5.21 -1.35
N THR A 73 13.12 6.22 -0.86
CA THR A 73 11.99 6.09 0.07
C THR A 73 10.87 7.02 -0.37
N PHE A 74 9.62 6.57 -0.24
CA PHE A 74 8.49 7.45 -0.50
C PHE A 74 8.43 8.48 0.63
N LYS A 75 8.26 9.74 0.26
CA LYS A 75 8.05 10.84 1.19
C LYS A 75 6.75 11.53 0.81
N GLU A 76 5.79 11.59 1.74
CA GLU A 76 4.55 12.35 1.55
C GLU A 76 4.82 13.85 1.39
N CYS A 77 5.74 14.39 2.19
CA CYS A 77 6.31 15.72 2.03
C CYS A 77 7.73 15.58 1.45
N ALA A 78 7.83 15.51 0.12
CA ALA A 78 9.12 15.40 -0.53
C ALA A 78 9.81 16.78 -0.61
N SER A 79 11.14 16.79 -0.60
CA SER A 79 11.93 18.00 -0.81
C SER A 79 11.93 18.39 -2.30
N GLN A 80 11.81 19.69 -2.55
CA GLN A 80 12.00 20.25 -3.89
C GLN A 80 13.48 20.27 -4.31
N CYS A 81 14.41 20.20 -3.36
CA CYS A 81 15.84 20.25 -3.62
C CYS A 81 16.50 18.90 -3.26
N GLU A 82 15.96 17.81 -3.81
CA GLU A 82 16.60 16.50 -3.69
C GLU A 82 18.07 16.58 -4.14
N PRO A 83 19.03 16.06 -3.36
CA PRO A 83 20.45 16.14 -3.70
C PRO A 83 20.78 15.25 -4.91
N THR A 84 21.59 15.80 -5.81
CA THR A 84 22.04 15.12 -7.04
C THR A 84 23.55 14.90 -7.00
N CYS A 85 24.08 14.08 -7.90
CA CYS A 85 25.52 13.89 -8.01
C CYS A 85 26.27 15.18 -8.38
N ALA A 86 25.62 16.08 -9.13
CA ALA A 86 26.18 17.40 -9.48
C ALA A 86 26.06 18.41 -8.32
N ASN A 87 25.01 18.30 -7.51
CA ASN A 87 24.79 19.16 -6.36
C ASN A 87 24.36 18.35 -5.13
N LYS A 88 25.35 18.00 -4.32
CA LYS A 88 25.20 17.16 -3.12
C LYS A 88 24.54 17.88 -1.95
N SER A 89 24.49 19.21 -1.97
CA SER A 89 23.98 20.01 -0.85
C SER A 89 23.51 21.37 -1.36
N SER A 90 22.22 21.45 -1.70
CA SER A 90 21.56 22.73 -1.95
C SER A 90 20.90 23.25 -0.68
N ILE A 91 21.08 24.54 -0.40
CA ILE A 91 20.19 25.27 0.52
C ILE A 91 18.77 25.12 -0.03
N CYS A 92 17.87 24.58 0.78
CA CYS A 92 16.48 24.36 0.39
C CYS A 92 15.54 24.95 1.43
N ILE A 93 14.52 25.67 0.95
CA ILE A 93 13.42 26.11 1.80
C ILE A 93 12.59 24.90 2.25
N GLN A 94 12.09 24.94 3.49
CA GLN A 94 11.28 23.88 4.08
C GLN A 94 9.85 23.94 3.53
N MET A 95 9.68 23.57 2.27
CA MET A 95 8.38 23.45 1.60
C MET A 95 8.15 22.02 1.16
N CYS A 96 6.92 21.52 1.34
CA CYS A 96 6.52 20.19 0.89
C CYS A 96 6.19 20.20 -0.60
N ALA A 97 6.91 19.40 -1.37
CA ALA A 97 6.47 18.97 -2.69
C ALA A 97 5.42 17.85 -2.56
N PRO A 98 4.64 17.56 -3.62
CA PRO A 98 3.79 16.37 -3.68
C PRO A 98 4.57 15.10 -3.35
N GLY A 99 3.86 14.11 -2.80
CA GLY A 99 4.46 12.86 -2.38
C GLY A 99 5.13 12.11 -3.53
N LYS A 100 6.42 11.78 -3.38
CA LYS A 100 7.20 11.05 -4.38
C LYS A 100 8.31 10.21 -3.74
N CYS A 101 8.87 9.29 -4.52
CA CYS A 101 10.11 8.60 -4.15
C CYS A 101 11.29 9.56 -4.20
N GLN A 102 12.04 9.62 -3.10
CA GLN A 102 13.20 10.46 -2.96
C GLN A 102 14.39 9.64 -2.42
N CYS A 103 15.61 9.95 -2.84
CA CYS A 103 16.83 9.32 -2.35
C CYS A 103 16.88 9.32 -0.82
N LYS A 104 17.28 8.18 -0.26
CA LYS A 104 17.55 8.05 1.18
C LYS A 104 18.69 9.00 1.59
N PRO A 105 18.76 9.41 2.86
CA PRO A 105 19.89 10.20 3.35
C PRO A 105 21.23 9.54 3.02
N GLY A 106 22.19 10.33 2.49
CA GLY A 106 23.50 9.84 2.05
C GLY A 106 23.56 9.33 0.60
N PHE A 107 22.43 9.30 -0.11
CA PHE A 107 22.36 8.95 -1.54
C PHE A 107 22.05 10.18 -2.39
N TYR A 108 22.52 10.13 -3.63
CA TYR A 108 22.44 11.23 -4.59
C TYR A 108 21.85 10.74 -5.90
N ARG A 109 20.92 11.49 -6.48
CA ARG A 109 20.34 11.14 -7.78
C ARG A 109 21.37 11.41 -8.89
N ASN A 110 21.72 10.38 -9.65
CA ASN A 110 22.61 10.50 -10.81
C ASN A 110 21.84 10.91 -12.07
N THR A 111 22.56 11.12 -13.17
CA THR A 111 22.00 11.51 -14.48
C THR A 111 21.08 10.46 -15.10
N THR A 112 21.22 9.19 -14.71
CA THR A 112 20.34 8.09 -15.12
C THR A 112 19.06 7.98 -14.28
N GLY A 113 18.89 8.85 -13.27
CA GLY A 113 17.72 8.85 -12.39
C GLY A 113 17.80 7.85 -11.23
N GLN A 114 18.97 7.28 -10.94
CA GLN A 114 19.17 6.32 -9.84
C GLN A 114 19.82 6.97 -8.62
N CYS A 115 19.40 6.55 -7.42
CA CYS A 115 20.01 6.98 -6.16
C CYS A 115 21.24 6.12 -5.85
N VAL A 116 22.42 6.75 -5.95
CA VAL A 116 23.71 6.09 -5.77
C VAL A 116 24.49 6.71 -4.62
N THR A 117 25.54 6.03 -4.16
CA THR A 117 26.41 6.56 -3.11
C THR A 117 27.25 7.73 -3.65
N GLY A 118 27.74 8.58 -2.75
CA GLY A 118 28.62 9.69 -3.14
C GLY A 118 29.90 9.25 -3.88
N ALA A 119 30.39 8.04 -3.63
CA ALA A 119 31.54 7.44 -4.34
C ALA A 119 31.17 7.01 -5.76
N ASP A 120 29.96 6.51 -5.96
CA ASP A 120 29.49 6.06 -7.27
C ASP A 120 29.11 7.21 -8.21
N CYS A 121 28.89 8.43 -7.70
CA CYS A 121 28.66 9.61 -8.54
C CYS A 121 29.78 9.87 -9.56
N GLY A 122 31.03 9.52 -9.26
CA GLY A 122 32.16 9.69 -10.18
C GLY A 122 32.09 8.82 -11.43
N LYS A 123 31.22 7.80 -11.45
CA LYS A 123 31.08 6.85 -12.57
C LYS A 123 30.06 7.28 -13.63
N TYR A 124 29.26 8.32 -13.36
CA TYR A 124 28.11 8.73 -14.19
C TYR A 124 28.22 10.16 -14.74
N ASN A 125 29.41 10.78 -14.63
CA ASN A 125 29.76 12.03 -15.29
C ASN A 125 30.38 11.70 -16.66
N LYS A 126 29.55 11.58 -17.71
CA LYS A 126 30.02 11.50 -19.10
C LYS A 126 29.62 12.77 -19.85
#